data_AF-A0A6P1TMW1-F1
#
_entry.id   AF-A0A6P1TMW1-F1
#
_cell.length_a   1.000
_cell.length_b   1.000
_cell.length_c   1.000
_cell.angle_alpha   90.00
_cell.angle_beta   90.00
_cell.angle_gamma   90.00
#
_symmetry.space_group_name_H-M   'P 1'
#
loop_
_entity.id
_entity.type
_entity.pdbx_description
1 polymer ?
#
loop_
_entity_poly.entity_id
_entity_poly.type
_entity_poly.pdbx_seq_one_letter_code
_entity_poly.pdbx_strand_id
1 'polypeptide(L)'
;MLKWYKEAGQNNDVVISSRVRLARNLKDYPFSAKLSEKQAGELVEKVKAAAPLIENQASMKFYSCSADVLGDMEKTAMVERHIISPLLVAKEQSTGLILSNDESISIMINEEDHIRIQSITGGMNIDEAFQAANKIDDITNEIFDFAFHEKYGYLTSCPTNVGTGLRASYMMFLPALTVAGKIIKLAEELGQYGIALRGTYGEASKSVGSLYQISNQKTLGSTEKEIMDSLDRIVEQVMKQERRQREYILTNNYDEFEDKVHRSYGVLKYAKQLSSADAMALLAQLKLGIDMNLIHLGENYNIHELMMEIQPGNLQCQLDKNVGSVQRDKYRADYIRKKLPEQV
;
A
#
# COMPACT_ATOMS: atom_id res chain seq x y z
N MET A 1 14.65 11.38 -0.08
CA MET A 1 13.25 11.41 0.39
C MET A 1 13.08 10.33 1.43
N LEU A 2 12.12 10.51 2.34
CA LEU A 2 11.74 9.45 3.28
C LEU A 2 10.98 8.37 2.50
N LYS A 3 10.86 7.18 3.09
CA LYS A 3 9.95 6.17 2.54
C LYS A 3 8.51 6.59 2.85
N TRP A 4 7.56 6.26 1.98
CA TRP A 4 6.15 6.68 2.12
C TRP A 4 5.54 6.41 3.50
N TYR A 5 5.88 5.30 4.14
CA TYR A 5 5.35 4.91 5.45
C TYR A 5 5.99 5.65 6.64
N LYS A 6 7.03 6.46 6.38
CA LYS A 6 7.66 7.37 7.35
C LYS A 6 7.15 8.81 7.21
N GLU A 7 6.49 9.12 6.10
CA GLU A 7 5.97 10.46 5.83
C GLU A 7 4.67 10.69 6.60
N ALA A 8 4.61 11.79 7.34
CA ALA A 8 3.36 12.29 7.90
C ALA A 8 2.74 13.27 6.90
N GLY A 9 1.51 13.00 6.45
CA GLY A 9 0.76 13.90 5.56
C GLY A 9 -0.48 14.49 6.23
N GLN A 10 -1.26 15.25 5.47
CA GLN A 10 -2.54 15.78 5.94
C GLN A 10 -3.52 14.64 6.27
N ASN A 11 -4.30 14.80 7.34
CA ASN A 11 -5.26 13.80 7.84
C ASN A 11 -4.61 12.45 8.20
N ASN A 12 -3.35 12.43 8.66
CA ASN A 12 -2.62 11.21 9.05
C ASN A 12 -3.21 10.42 10.23
N ASP A 13 -4.19 10.99 10.94
CA ASP A 13 -5.02 10.29 11.92
C ASP A 13 -5.90 9.21 11.27
N VAL A 14 -6.30 9.41 10.00
CA VAL A 14 -7.15 8.48 9.24
C VAL A 14 -6.52 8.05 7.91
N VAL A 15 -5.93 8.93 7.11
CA VAL A 15 -5.35 8.59 5.80
C VAL A 15 -3.86 8.37 5.92
N ILE A 16 -3.40 7.16 5.59
CA ILE A 16 -2.03 6.72 5.81
C ILE A 16 -1.18 6.96 4.57
N SER A 17 -1.73 6.64 3.40
CA SER A 17 -1.05 6.85 2.13
C SER A 17 -2.02 6.97 0.97
N SER A 18 -1.53 7.60 -0.10
CA SER A 18 -2.15 7.70 -1.41
C SER A 18 -1.33 6.90 -2.40
N ARG A 19 -1.99 6.19 -3.31
CA ARG A 19 -1.31 5.36 -4.30
C ARG A 19 -2.02 5.40 -5.63
N VAL A 20 -1.25 5.67 -6.68
CA VAL A 20 -1.68 5.58 -8.08
C VAL A 20 -0.96 4.43 -8.76
N ARG A 21 -1.70 3.68 -9.57
CA ARG A 21 -1.15 2.67 -10.48
C ARG A 21 -1.68 2.89 -11.88
N LEU A 22 -0.81 2.81 -12.88
CA LEU A 22 -1.12 2.90 -14.31
C LEU A 22 -0.70 1.59 -14.98
N ALA A 23 -1.66 0.92 -15.62
CA ALA A 23 -1.43 -0.33 -16.34
C ALA A 23 -1.32 -0.07 -17.85
N ARG A 24 -0.28 -0.62 -18.48
CA ARG A 24 0.02 -0.46 -19.91
C ARG A 24 0.48 -1.78 -20.51
N ASN A 25 0.11 -2.03 -21.76
CA ASN A 25 0.68 -3.09 -22.58
C ASN A 25 1.42 -2.51 -23.77
N LEU A 26 2.46 -3.20 -24.23
CA LEU A 26 3.24 -2.82 -25.42
C LEU A 26 2.63 -3.42 -26.69
N LYS A 27 2.58 -2.66 -27.79
CA LYS A 27 2.00 -3.11 -29.09
C LYS A 27 2.67 -4.35 -29.67
N ASP A 28 3.99 -4.47 -29.49
CA ASP A 28 4.80 -5.52 -30.15
C ASP A 28 4.68 -6.91 -29.50
N TYR A 29 3.94 -7.04 -28.40
CA TYR A 29 3.88 -8.26 -27.60
C TYR A 29 2.43 -8.74 -27.42
N PRO A 30 2.17 -10.06 -27.48
CA PRO A 30 0.92 -10.63 -27.00
C PRO A 30 0.73 -10.29 -25.52
N PHE A 31 -0.49 -10.03 -25.06
CA PHE A 31 -0.76 -9.79 -23.64
C PHE A 31 -0.34 -10.97 -22.77
N SER A 32 -0.05 -10.70 -21.49
CA SER A 32 0.57 -11.64 -20.55
C SER A 32 -0.03 -13.06 -20.55
N ALA A 33 -1.36 -13.21 -20.72
CA ALA A 33 -2.01 -14.52 -20.79
C ALA A 33 -1.61 -15.40 -21.99
N LYS A 34 -1.06 -14.82 -23.06
CA LYS A 34 -0.58 -15.49 -24.27
C LYS A 34 0.90 -15.26 -24.55
N LEU A 35 1.58 -14.48 -23.72
CA LEU A 35 3.00 -14.23 -23.82
C LEU A 35 3.75 -15.54 -23.52
N SER A 36 4.69 -15.95 -24.37
CA SER A 36 5.54 -17.12 -24.07
C SER A 36 6.66 -16.75 -23.09
N GLU A 37 7.26 -17.73 -22.41
CA GLU A 37 8.34 -17.46 -21.44
C GLU A 37 9.54 -16.75 -22.09
N LYS A 38 9.91 -17.16 -23.30
CA LYS A 38 10.98 -16.49 -24.06
C LYS A 38 10.65 -15.01 -24.30
N GLN A 39 9.41 -14.71 -24.71
CA GLN A 39 8.98 -13.33 -24.95
C GLN A 39 8.86 -12.54 -23.65
N ALA A 40 8.51 -13.18 -22.53
CA ALA A 40 8.51 -12.57 -21.21
C ALA A 40 9.91 -12.13 -20.81
N GLY A 41 10.93 -12.99 -20.99
CA GLY A 41 12.33 -12.62 -20.76
C GLY A 41 12.79 -11.47 -21.65
N GLU A 42 12.47 -11.52 -22.94
CA GLU A 42 12.78 -10.44 -23.89
C GLU A 42 12.10 -9.11 -23.51
N LEU A 43 10.83 -9.16 -23.09
CA LEU A 43 10.09 -8.00 -22.60
C LEU A 43 10.76 -7.40 -21.35
N VAL A 44 11.12 -8.24 -20.37
CA VAL A 44 11.77 -7.81 -19.13
C VAL A 44 13.10 -7.12 -19.41
N GLU A 45 13.95 -7.72 -20.25
CA GLU A 45 15.24 -7.10 -20.60
C GLU A 45 15.05 -5.81 -21.43
N LYS A 46 14.09 -5.78 -22.36
CA LYS A 46 13.77 -4.58 -23.15
C LYS A 46 13.34 -3.41 -22.25
N VAL A 47 12.44 -3.65 -21.30
CA VAL A 47 11.95 -2.59 -20.40
C VAL A 47 13.02 -2.18 -19.38
N LYS A 48 13.79 -3.12 -18.83
CA LYS A 48 14.91 -2.81 -17.92
C LYS A 48 15.98 -1.95 -18.60
N ALA A 49 16.27 -2.18 -19.88
CA ALA A 49 17.24 -1.38 -20.63
C ALA A 49 16.85 0.11 -20.73
N ALA A 50 15.59 0.47 -20.51
CA ALA A 50 15.13 1.86 -20.46
C ALA A 50 15.38 2.55 -19.10
N ALA A 51 15.76 1.82 -18.04
CA ALA A 51 15.95 2.39 -16.70
C ALA A 51 16.91 3.59 -16.64
N PRO A 52 18.07 3.61 -17.35
CA PRO A 52 18.97 4.77 -17.35
C PRO A 52 18.34 6.03 -17.96
N LEU A 53 17.50 5.86 -18.99
CA LEU A 53 16.80 6.98 -19.63
C LEU A 53 15.69 7.52 -18.73
N ILE A 54 14.93 6.61 -18.09
CA ILE A 54 13.94 6.97 -17.06
C ILE A 54 14.61 7.73 -15.92
N GLU A 55 15.76 7.27 -15.42
CA GLU A 55 16.53 7.94 -14.36
C GLU A 55 16.93 9.37 -14.76
N ASN A 56 17.43 9.55 -15.98
CA ASN A 56 17.85 10.86 -16.48
C ASN A 56 16.68 11.84 -16.59
N GLN A 57 15.61 11.46 -17.32
CA GLN A 57 14.46 12.34 -17.55
C GLN A 57 13.61 12.55 -16.28
N ALA A 58 13.50 11.56 -15.40
CA ALA A 58 12.82 11.70 -14.13
C ALA A 58 13.63 12.53 -13.13
N SER A 59 14.96 12.64 -13.31
CA SER A 59 15.91 13.20 -12.33
C SER A 59 15.85 12.49 -10.98
N MET A 60 15.70 11.16 -11.01
CA MET A 60 15.59 10.29 -9.84
C MET A 60 16.40 9.01 -10.08
N LYS A 61 17.07 8.51 -9.04
CA LYS A 61 17.85 7.26 -9.15
C LYS A 61 16.96 6.04 -9.09
N PHE A 62 17.18 5.10 -10.02
CA PHE A 62 16.46 3.83 -10.07
C PHE A 62 17.39 2.63 -10.01
N TYR A 63 16.90 1.57 -9.37
CA TYR A 63 17.45 0.22 -9.44
C TYR A 63 16.56 -0.62 -10.36
N SER A 64 17.15 -1.43 -11.24
CA SER A 64 16.41 -2.34 -12.10
C SER A 64 16.92 -3.77 -11.96
N CYS A 65 16.03 -4.74 -11.83
CA CYS A 65 16.38 -6.15 -11.77
C CYS A 65 15.33 -7.06 -12.39
N SER A 66 15.72 -8.29 -12.69
CA SER A 66 14.77 -9.39 -12.87
C SER A 66 14.31 -9.84 -11.48
N ALA A 67 13.02 -10.15 -11.33
CA ALA A 67 12.49 -10.52 -10.02
C ALA A 67 13.07 -11.85 -9.51
N ASP A 68 13.52 -12.73 -10.41
CA ASP A 68 14.11 -14.04 -10.07
C ASP A 68 15.43 -13.94 -9.31
N VAL A 69 16.10 -12.78 -9.34
CA VAL A 69 17.33 -12.53 -8.58
C VAL A 69 17.03 -12.21 -7.11
N LEU A 70 15.80 -11.76 -6.80
CA LEU A 70 15.41 -11.41 -5.45
C LEU A 70 15.13 -12.67 -4.63
N GLY A 71 15.67 -12.73 -3.41
CA GLY A 71 15.37 -13.82 -2.49
C GLY A 71 13.91 -13.78 -2.00
N ASP A 72 13.36 -14.91 -1.59
CA ASP A 72 11.97 -15.01 -1.10
C ASP A 72 11.68 -14.05 0.07
N MET A 73 12.67 -13.87 0.94
CA MET A 73 12.62 -12.93 2.06
C MET A 73 12.48 -11.48 1.57
N GLU A 74 13.27 -11.08 0.57
CA GLU A 74 13.24 -9.74 -0.01
C GLU A 74 11.94 -9.49 -0.76
N LYS A 75 11.47 -10.48 -1.55
CA LYS A 75 10.17 -10.44 -2.22
C LYS A 75 9.03 -10.23 -1.22
N THR A 76 9.05 -10.99 -0.12
CA THR A 76 8.05 -10.86 0.96
C THR A 76 8.07 -9.45 1.55
N ALA A 77 9.26 -8.93 1.90
CA ALA A 77 9.41 -7.57 2.43
C ALA A 77 8.98 -6.48 1.43
N MET A 78 9.22 -6.69 0.13
CA MET A 78 8.77 -5.78 -0.92
C MET A 78 7.25 -5.81 -1.11
N VAL A 79 6.60 -6.96 -0.99
CA VAL A 79 5.12 -7.07 -0.98
C VAL A 79 4.53 -6.33 0.22
N GLU A 80 5.10 -6.55 1.41
CA GLU A 80 4.67 -5.92 2.66
C GLU A 80 4.79 -4.38 2.58
N ARG A 81 5.88 -3.87 2.00
CA ARG A 81 6.10 -2.44 1.74
C ARG A 81 5.33 -1.88 0.53
N HIS A 82 4.52 -2.72 -0.11
CA HIS A 82 3.71 -2.41 -1.29
C HIS A 82 4.50 -2.00 -2.53
N ILE A 83 5.76 -2.41 -2.64
CA ILE A 83 6.63 -2.13 -3.79
C ILE A 83 6.25 -3.01 -4.98
N ILE A 84 6.04 -4.31 -4.73
CA ILE A 84 5.60 -5.30 -5.72
C ILE A 84 4.28 -5.95 -5.29
N SER A 85 3.56 -6.54 -6.25
CA SER A 85 2.32 -7.25 -5.96
C SER A 85 2.59 -8.73 -5.63
N PRO A 86 1.69 -9.39 -4.87
CA PRO A 86 1.71 -10.84 -4.72
C PRO A 86 1.62 -11.59 -6.06
N LEU A 87 0.93 -11.01 -7.05
CA LEU A 87 0.79 -11.59 -8.38
C LEU A 87 2.13 -11.64 -9.11
N LEU A 88 2.95 -10.59 -9.03
CA LEU A 88 4.28 -10.58 -9.61
C LEU A 88 5.16 -11.68 -9.01
N VAL A 89 5.09 -11.86 -7.69
CA VAL A 89 5.88 -12.89 -6.97
C VAL A 89 5.43 -14.31 -7.33
N ALA A 90 4.13 -14.53 -7.52
CA ALA A 90 3.56 -15.84 -7.83
C ALA A 90 3.64 -16.22 -9.32
N LYS A 91 4.10 -15.30 -10.18
CA LYS A 91 4.11 -15.53 -11.62
C LYS A 91 5.23 -16.48 -12.01
N GLU A 92 4.89 -17.52 -12.76
CA GLU A 92 5.86 -18.51 -13.25
C GLU A 92 6.76 -17.96 -14.35
N GLN A 93 6.28 -16.94 -15.07
CA GLN A 93 7.02 -16.33 -16.16
C GLN A 93 8.04 -15.30 -15.67
N SER A 94 9.06 -15.05 -16.48
CA SER A 94 10.02 -13.96 -16.24
C SER A 94 9.32 -12.64 -15.91
N THR A 95 9.65 -12.05 -14.76
CA THR A 95 9.18 -10.73 -14.31
C THR A 95 10.34 -9.81 -13.97
N GLY A 96 10.06 -8.50 -13.93
CA GLY A 96 11.07 -7.49 -13.64
C GLY A 96 10.55 -6.37 -12.77
N LEU A 97 11.49 -5.59 -12.24
CA LEU A 97 11.22 -4.44 -11.40
C LEU A 97 12.18 -3.31 -11.75
N ILE A 98 11.66 -2.09 -11.85
CA ILE A 98 12.42 -0.85 -11.76
C ILE A 98 11.89 -0.08 -10.55
N LEU A 99 12.76 0.32 -9.62
CA LEU A 99 12.40 0.85 -8.31
C LEU A 99 13.21 2.11 -8.01
N SER A 100 12.54 3.19 -7.62
CA SER A 100 13.23 4.40 -7.15
C SER A 100 13.96 4.14 -5.83
N ASN A 101 15.09 4.83 -5.61
CA ASN A 101 15.91 4.64 -4.41
C ASN A 101 15.16 4.97 -3.09
N ASP A 102 14.12 5.80 -3.14
CA ASP A 102 13.26 6.11 -1.99
C ASP A 102 12.02 5.21 -1.87
N GLU A 103 11.84 4.25 -2.79
CA GLU A 103 10.72 3.31 -2.87
C GLU A 103 9.34 3.97 -3.11
N SER A 104 9.32 5.25 -3.50
CA SER A 104 8.09 5.97 -3.83
C SER A 104 7.53 5.60 -5.21
N ILE A 105 8.36 5.13 -6.14
CA ILE A 105 7.98 4.74 -7.50
C ILE A 105 8.45 3.32 -7.78
N SER A 106 7.54 2.48 -8.27
CA SER A 106 7.88 1.14 -8.79
C SER A 106 7.24 0.88 -10.15
N ILE A 107 8.01 0.33 -11.07
CA ILE A 107 7.55 -0.14 -12.37
C ILE A 107 7.68 -1.67 -12.34
N MET A 108 6.55 -2.34 -12.17
CA MET A 108 6.46 -3.79 -12.23
C MET A 108 6.34 -4.22 -13.70
N ILE A 109 7.19 -5.15 -14.12
CA ILE A 109 7.29 -5.60 -15.50
C ILE A 109 6.74 -7.03 -15.61
N ASN A 110 5.87 -7.23 -16.59
CA ASN A 110 5.17 -8.47 -16.86
C ASN A 110 4.38 -8.98 -15.64
N GLU A 111 3.53 -8.14 -15.02
CA GLU A 111 2.62 -8.58 -13.96
C GLU A 111 1.29 -9.10 -14.55
N GLU A 112 0.17 -8.41 -14.35
CA GLU A 112 -1.08 -8.71 -15.08
C GLU A 112 -1.05 -8.10 -16.50
N ASP A 113 -0.42 -6.92 -16.59
CA ASP A 113 -0.11 -6.19 -17.81
C ASP A 113 1.42 -6.09 -17.97
N HIS A 114 1.91 -5.78 -19.17
CA HIS A 114 3.36 -5.72 -19.43
C HIS A 114 4.09 -4.70 -18.58
N ILE A 115 3.47 -3.55 -18.31
CA ILE A 115 4.03 -2.49 -17.51
C ILE A 115 2.97 -2.02 -16.52
N ARG A 116 3.35 -1.98 -15.24
CA ARG A 116 2.54 -1.40 -14.19
C ARG A 116 3.36 -0.38 -13.42
N ILE A 117 3.12 0.89 -13.73
CA ILE A 117 3.75 2.02 -13.06
C ILE A 117 2.96 2.28 -11.78
N GLN A 118 3.67 2.48 -10.67
CA GLN A 118 3.10 2.76 -9.38
C GLN A 118 3.83 3.92 -8.74
N SER A 119 3.06 4.83 -8.13
CA SER A 119 3.59 5.83 -7.20
C SER A 119 2.80 5.79 -5.90
N ILE A 120 3.50 5.93 -4.77
CA ILE A 120 2.93 5.96 -3.42
C ILE A 120 3.51 7.12 -2.62
N THR A 121 2.64 7.85 -1.93
CA THR A 121 2.98 9.01 -1.08
C THR A 121 2.30 8.88 0.28
N GLY A 122 2.88 9.48 1.32
CA GLY A 122 2.26 9.53 2.66
C GLY A 122 1.03 10.45 2.69
N GLY A 123 0.02 10.08 3.49
CA GLY A 123 -1.18 10.90 3.71
C GLY A 123 -2.13 11.01 2.51
N MET A 124 -2.95 12.06 2.50
CA MET A 124 -3.99 12.31 1.51
C MET A 124 -3.50 13.19 0.33
N ASN A 125 -2.59 12.65 -0.49
CA ASN A 125 -1.87 13.35 -1.56
C ASN A 125 -1.97 12.60 -2.91
N ILE A 126 -3.19 12.31 -3.38
CA ILE A 126 -3.37 11.51 -4.61
C ILE A 126 -2.90 12.23 -5.89
N ASP A 127 -3.04 13.54 -5.95
CA ASP A 127 -2.56 14.34 -7.09
C ASP A 127 -1.04 14.26 -7.24
N GLU A 128 -0.30 14.30 -6.13
CA GLU A 128 1.16 14.15 -6.13
C GLU A 128 1.56 12.75 -6.62
N ALA A 129 0.91 11.70 -6.10
CA ALA A 129 1.13 10.34 -6.56
C ALA A 129 0.78 10.17 -8.05
N PHE A 130 -0.29 10.82 -8.53
CA PHE A 130 -0.66 10.81 -9.94
C PHE A 130 0.36 11.50 -10.81
N GLN A 131 0.80 12.71 -10.44
CA GLN A 131 1.80 13.47 -11.20
C GLN A 131 3.12 12.69 -11.31
N ALA A 132 3.58 12.08 -10.21
CA ALA A 132 4.77 11.24 -10.22
C ALA A 132 4.60 10.01 -11.14
N ALA A 133 3.47 9.30 -11.06
CA ALA A 133 3.19 8.17 -11.94
C ALA A 133 3.05 8.58 -13.41
N ASN A 134 2.35 9.68 -13.70
CA ASN A 134 2.11 10.18 -15.05
C ASN A 134 3.41 10.65 -15.71
N LYS A 135 4.32 11.30 -14.96
CA LYS A 135 5.65 11.65 -15.46
C LYS A 135 6.41 10.41 -15.96
N ILE A 136 6.34 9.32 -15.21
CA ILE A 136 6.98 8.05 -15.61
C ILE A 136 6.23 7.41 -16.79
N ASP A 137 4.90 7.52 -16.85
CA ASP A 137 4.08 7.03 -17.96
C ASP A 137 4.42 7.75 -19.28
N ASP A 138 4.52 9.09 -19.25
CA ASP A 138 4.89 9.93 -20.39
C ASP A 138 6.29 9.56 -20.91
N ILE A 139 7.28 9.49 -20.01
CA ILE A 139 8.64 9.05 -20.34
C ILE A 139 8.64 7.65 -20.96
N THR A 140 7.89 6.71 -20.37
CA THR A 140 7.84 5.32 -20.85
C THR A 140 7.19 5.23 -22.22
N ASN A 141 6.18 6.06 -22.49
CA ASN A 141 5.49 6.14 -23.78
C ASN A 141 6.34 6.77 -24.89
N GLU A 142 7.31 7.63 -24.56
CA GLU A 142 8.32 8.12 -25.53
C GLU A 142 9.26 6.99 -26.01
N ILE A 143 9.48 5.98 -25.15
CA ILE A 143 10.42 4.88 -25.39
C ILE A 143 9.71 3.68 -26.02
N PHE A 144 8.46 3.42 -25.63
CA PHE A 144 7.69 2.26 -26.05
C PHE A 144 6.30 2.64 -26.54
N ASP A 145 5.88 2.02 -27.65
CA ASP A 145 4.52 2.12 -28.13
C ASP A 145 3.52 1.37 -27.23
N PHE A 146 2.68 2.11 -26.50
CA PHE A 146 1.58 1.53 -25.76
C PHE A 146 0.43 1.06 -26.67
N ALA A 147 -0.11 -0.12 -26.38
CA ALA A 147 -1.30 -0.66 -27.01
C ALA A 147 -2.52 0.16 -26.59
N PHE A 148 -2.93 1.08 -27.47
CA PHE A 148 -4.01 2.04 -27.23
C PHE A 148 -5.03 1.99 -28.38
N HIS A 149 -6.31 2.17 -28.05
CA HIS A 149 -7.40 2.24 -29.00
C HIS A 149 -8.28 3.46 -28.70
N GLU A 150 -8.59 4.28 -29.71
CA GLU A 150 -9.31 5.56 -29.54
C GLU A 150 -10.61 5.43 -28.72
N LYS A 151 -11.40 4.38 -28.98
CA LYS A 151 -12.65 4.12 -28.24
C LYS A 151 -12.46 3.49 -26.85
N TYR A 152 -11.44 2.67 -26.65
CA TYR A 152 -11.33 1.78 -25.48
C TYR A 152 -10.18 2.16 -24.53
N GLY A 153 -9.37 3.16 -24.89
CA GLY A 153 -8.21 3.58 -24.14
C GLY A 153 -7.06 2.56 -24.23
N TYR A 154 -6.30 2.45 -23.14
CA TYR A 154 -5.21 1.50 -23.00
C TYR A 154 -5.76 0.08 -22.98
N LEU A 155 -5.26 -0.75 -23.90
CA LEU A 155 -5.70 -2.13 -24.05
C LEU A 155 -5.06 -3.01 -22.98
N THR A 156 -5.89 -3.87 -22.39
CA THR A 156 -5.54 -4.74 -21.27
C THR A 156 -6.36 -6.02 -21.31
N SER A 157 -5.80 -7.10 -20.78
CA SER A 157 -6.54 -8.34 -20.52
C SER A 157 -7.39 -8.26 -19.25
N CYS A 158 -7.14 -7.29 -18.36
CA CYS A 158 -7.85 -7.12 -17.11
C CYS A 158 -9.09 -6.24 -17.31
N PRO A 159 -10.33 -6.76 -17.16
CA PRO A 159 -11.53 -5.95 -17.35
C PRO A 159 -11.61 -4.72 -16.43
N THR A 160 -10.98 -4.78 -15.25
CA THR A 160 -10.99 -3.66 -14.29
C THR A 160 -10.02 -2.53 -14.65
N ASN A 161 -9.10 -2.74 -15.59
CA ASN A 161 -8.13 -1.72 -16.02
C ASN A 161 -8.51 -1.05 -17.37
N VAL A 162 -9.57 -1.50 -18.06
CA VAL A 162 -9.93 -0.98 -19.40
C VAL A 162 -10.19 0.53 -19.37
N GLY A 163 -9.75 1.26 -20.40
CA GLY A 163 -9.88 2.72 -20.47
C GLY A 163 -8.58 3.42 -20.07
N THR A 164 -8.60 4.10 -18.92
CA THR A 164 -7.46 4.87 -18.41
C THR A 164 -6.29 3.98 -17.93
N GLY A 165 -6.54 2.71 -17.59
CA GLY A 165 -5.55 1.88 -16.89
C GLY A 165 -5.26 2.36 -15.47
N LEU A 166 -5.99 3.36 -14.96
CA LEU A 166 -5.77 3.99 -13.66
C LEU A 166 -6.41 3.20 -12.54
N ARG A 167 -5.63 2.94 -11.49
CA ARG A 167 -6.13 2.57 -10.18
C ARG A 167 -5.58 3.48 -9.10
N ALA A 168 -6.39 4.44 -8.69
CA ALA A 168 -6.16 5.33 -7.56
C ALA A 168 -6.68 4.67 -6.27
N SER A 169 -5.97 4.87 -5.17
CA SER A 169 -6.37 4.33 -3.88
C SER A 169 -5.80 5.08 -2.69
N TYR A 170 -6.53 5.03 -1.59
CA TYR A 170 -6.10 5.47 -0.28
C TYR A 170 -5.99 4.29 0.67
N MET A 171 -4.94 4.28 1.49
CA MET A 171 -4.89 3.44 2.68
C MET A 171 -5.43 4.24 3.87
N MET A 172 -6.44 3.72 4.54
CA MET A 172 -7.13 4.38 5.64
C MET A 172 -7.10 3.54 6.92
N PHE A 173 -6.89 4.19 8.04
CA PHE A 173 -6.98 3.64 9.38
C PHE A 173 -8.35 3.92 9.97
N LEU A 174 -9.21 2.89 10.01
CA LEU A 174 -10.64 2.98 10.37
C LEU A 174 -10.98 2.16 11.63
N PRO A 175 -10.27 2.33 12.75
CA PRO A 175 -10.47 1.50 13.94
C PRO A 175 -11.84 1.69 14.60
N ALA A 176 -12.39 2.91 14.65
CA ALA A 176 -13.65 3.15 15.33
C ALA A 176 -14.84 2.53 14.56
N LEU A 177 -14.84 2.64 13.23
CA LEU A 177 -15.80 1.94 12.37
C LEU A 177 -15.66 0.41 12.45
N THR A 178 -14.44 -0.08 12.63
CA THR A 178 -14.14 -1.52 12.79
C THR A 178 -14.73 -2.06 14.08
N VAL A 179 -14.47 -1.41 15.20
CA VAL A 179 -15.01 -1.76 16.52
C VAL A 179 -16.55 -1.66 16.53
N ALA A 180 -17.11 -0.68 15.83
CA ALA A 180 -18.55 -0.54 15.68
C ALA A 180 -19.21 -1.57 14.74
N GLY A 181 -18.44 -2.45 14.09
CA GLY A 181 -18.95 -3.45 13.15
C GLY A 181 -19.51 -2.85 11.85
N LYS A 182 -19.14 -1.62 11.49
CA LYS A 182 -19.73 -0.86 10.38
C LYS A 182 -19.02 -1.04 9.03
N ILE A 183 -17.85 -1.69 9.01
CA ILE A 183 -17.01 -1.84 7.80
C ILE A 183 -17.72 -2.59 6.67
N ILE A 184 -18.44 -3.67 6.97
CA ILE A 184 -19.15 -4.46 5.94
C ILE A 184 -20.22 -3.60 5.27
N LYS A 185 -21.04 -2.93 6.08
CA LYS A 185 -22.07 -2.01 5.59
C LYS A 185 -21.45 -0.87 4.78
N LEU A 186 -20.34 -0.29 5.24
CA LEU A 186 -19.62 0.74 4.50
C LEU A 186 -19.14 0.20 3.14
N ALA A 187 -18.59 -1.01 3.08
CA ALA A 187 -18.15 -1.63 1.82
C ALA A 187 -19.32 -1.78 0.82
N GLU A 188 -20.49 -2.20 1.31
CA GLU A 188 -21.71 -2.34 0.49
C GLU A 188 -22.20 -0.99 -0.04
N GLU A 189 -22.22 0.05 0.80
CA GLU A 189 -22.58 1.42 0.41
C GLU A 189 -21.61 1.97 -0.64
N LEU A 190 -20.29 1.81 -0.42
CA LEU A 190 -19.26 2.27 -1.36
C LEU A 190 -19.30 1.53 -2.70
N GLY A 191 -19.65 0.24 -2.69
CA GLY A 191 -19.79 -0.56 -3.91
C GLY A 191 -20.84 0.00 -4.88
N GLN A 192 -21.90 0.62 -4.37
CA GLN A 192 -22.93 1.27 -5.20
C GLN A 192 -22.40 2.47 -5.99
N TYR A 193 -21.31 3.09 -5.52
CA TYR A 193 -20.62 4.20 -6.19
C TYR A 193 -19.41 3.73 -7.01
N GLY A 194 -19.25 2.42 -7.24
CA GLY A 194 -18.11 1.87 -7.97
C GLY A 194 -16.78 2.02 -7.24
N ILE A 195 -16.82 2.03 -5.90
CA ILE A 195 -15.64 2.08 -5.03
C ILE A 195 -15.51 0.74 -4.28
N ALA A 196 -14.31 0.20 -4.26
CA ALA A 196 -13.99 -0.99 -3.49
C ALA A 196 -13.33 -0.63 -2.16
N LEU A 197 -13.81 -1.22 -1.06
CA LEU A 197 -13.18 -1.24 0.26
C LEU A 197 -12.67 -2.65 0.57
N ARG A 198 -11.39 -2.80 0.91
CA ARG A 198 -10.78 -4.10 1.26
C ARG A 198 -9.81 -3.94 2.43
N GLY A 199 -9.62 -4.98 3.25
CA GLY A 199 -8.57 -4.95 4.28
C GLY A 199 -7.17 -5.02 3.67
N THR A 200 -6.20 -4.32 4.27
CA THR A 200 -4.80 -4.33 3.81
C THR A 200 -4.05 -5.56 4.32
N TYR A 201 -4.30 -5.96 5.58
CA TYR A 201 -3.65 -7.10 6.22
C TYR A 201 -4.70 -8.11 6.68
N GLY A 202 -4.71 -9.32 6.14
CA GLY A 202 -5.69 -10.37 6.47
C GLY A 202 -6.54 -10.80 5.27
N GLU A 203 -7.60 -11.57 5.54
CA GLU A 203 -8.50 -12.09 4.50
C GLU A 203 -9.78 -11.24 4.36
N ALA A 204 -10.10 -10.86 3.12
CA ALA A 204 -11.32 -10.14 2.75
C ALA A 204 -11.57 -8.82 3.51
N SER A 205 -12.63 -8.74 4.31
CA SER A 205 -13.09 -7.53 5.03
C SER A 205 -12.56 -7.43 6.47
N LYS A 206 -11.89 -8.48 6.97
CA LYS A 206 -11.26 -8.45 8.30
C LYS A 206 -9.82 -7.98 8.15
N SER A 207 -9.58 -6.68 8.33
CA SER A 207 -8.22 -6.18 8.40
C SER A 207 -7.66 -6.25 9.82
N VAL A 208 -6.62 -7.04 9.98
CA VAL A 208 -5.68 -6.93 11.08
C VAL A 208 -5.12 -5.50 11.09
N GLY A 209 -5.12 -4.84 12.26
CA GLY A 209 -4.64 -3.47 12.41
C GLY A 209 -5.60 -2.37 11.94
N SER A 210 -6.85 -2.69 11.58
CA SER A 210 -7.87 -1.71 11.14
C SER A 210 -7.45 -0.84 9.93
N LEU A 211 -6.62 -1.39 9.04
CA LEU A 211 -6.14 -0.72 7.84
C LEU A 211 -6.91 -1.18 6.61
N TYR A 212 -7.50 -0.26 5.87
CA TYR A 212 -8.35 -0.55 4.73
C TYR A 212 -7.88 0.21 3.51
N GLN A 213 -7.96 -0.42 2.35
CA GLN A 213 -7.74 0.23 1.08
C GLN A 213 -9.08 0.60 0.44
N ILE A 214 -9.24 1.87 0.09
CA ILE A 214 -10.34 2.39 -0.73
C ILE A 214 -9.79 2.65 -2.12
N SER A 215 -10.46 2.14 -3.17
CA SER A 215 -9.99 2.33 -4.55
C SER A 215 -11.15 2.41 -5.56
N ASN A 216 -10.93 3.11 -6.67
CA ASN A 216 -11.87 3.12 -7.79
C ASN A 216 -11.99 1.73 -8.43
N GLN A 217 -13.20 1.39 -8.92
CA GLN A 217 -13.44 0.24 -9.81
C GLN A 217 -13.70 0.69 -11.25
N LYS A 218 -14.28 1.89 -11.44
CA LYS A 218 -14.52 2.45 -12.76
C LYS A 218 -13.24 3.06 -13.32
N THR A 219 -12.92 2.68 -14.55
CA THR A 219 -11.69 3.08 -15.27
C THR A 219 -11.96 3.51 -16.72
N LEU A 220 -13.12 3.17 -17.29
CA LEU A 220 -13.56 3.54 -18.64
C LEU A 220 -14.68 4.60 -18.59
N GLY A 221 -14.63 5.56 -19.51
CA GLY A 221 -15.69 6.58 -19.68
C GLY A 221 -15.65 7.70 -18.66
N SER A 222 -14.53 7.89 -17.98
CA SER A 222 -14.20 9.03 -17.13
C SER A 222 -12.70 9.32 -17.28
N THR A 223 -12.32 10.57 -17.15
CA THR A 223 -10.90 10.96 -17.12
C THR A 223 -10.26 10.53 -15.80
N GLU A 224 -8.94 10.41 -15.78
CA GLU A 224 -8.14 10.12 -14.59
C GLU A 224 -8.46 11.10 -13.46
N LYS A 225 -8.58 12.39 -13.79
CA LYS A 225 -8.93 13.45 -12.85
C LYS A 225 -10.32 13.28 -12.25
N GLU A 226 -11.33 13.02 -13.08
CA GLU A 226 -12.71 12.79 -12.60
C GLU A 226 -12.79 11.58 -11.65
N ILE A 227 -12.01 10.53 -11.92
CA ILE A 227 -11.92 9.34 -11.06
C ILE A 227 -11.33 9.71 -9.70
N MET A 228 -10.23 10.48 -9.68
CA MET A 228 -9.59 10.93 -8.43
C MET A 228 -10.48 11.89 -7.64
N ASP A 229 -11.06 12.91 -8.30
CA ASP A 229 -11.99 13.85 -7.67
C ASP A 229 -13.23 13.15 -7.06
N SER A 230 -13.70 12.06 -7.69
CA SER A 230 -14.78 11.24 -7.14
C SER A 230 -14.31 10.44 -5.92
N LEU A 231 -13.11 9.88 -5.97
CA LEU A 231 -12.54 9.10 -4.88
C LEU A 231 -12.29 9.97 -3.64
N ASP A 232 -11.76 11.18 -3.82
CA ASP A 232 -11.47 12.14 -2.74
C ASP A 232 -12.73 12.52 -1.98
N ARG A 233 -13.81 12.87 -2.69
CA ARG A 233 -15.11 13.18 -2.09
C ARG A 233 -15.63 12.04 -1.23
N ILE A 234 -15.44 10.79 -1.65
CA ILE A 234 -15.86 9.61 -0.90
C ILE A 234 -14.99 9.40 0.33
N VAL A 235 -13.67 9.51 0.19
CA VAL A 235 -12.70 9.38 1.28
C VAL A 235 -12.95 10.42 2.36
N GLU A 236 -13.28 11.66 1.99
CA GLU A 236 -13.69 12.70 2.94
C GLU A 236 -14.92 12.32 3.77
N GLN A 237 -15.93 11.69 3.16
CA GLN A 237 -17.10 11.22 3.90
C GLN A 237 -16.75 10.07 4.84
N VAL A 238 -15.91 9.14 4.40
CA VAL A 238 -15.43 8.04 5.26
C VAL A 238 -14.64 8.57 6.45
N MET A 239 -13.76 9.57 6.25
CA MET A 239 -13.04 10.23 7.34
C MET A 239 -13.99 10.87 8.35
N LYS A 240 -15.03 11.57 7.89
CA LYS A 240 -16.05 12.17 8.78
C LYS A 240 -16.79 11.10 9.59
N GLN A 241 -17.15 9.97 8.97
CA GLN A 241 -17.82 8.86 9.66
C GLN A 241 -16.91 8.23 10.73
N GLU A 242 -15.63 8.01 10.41
CA GLU A 242 -14.64 7.49 11.37
C GLU A 242 -14.47 8.44 12.56
N ARG A 243 -14.22 9.73 12.31
CA ARG A 243 -14.05 10.73 13.39
C ARG A 243 -15.30 10.86 14.27
N ARG A 244 -16.50 10.86 13.69
CA ARG A 244 -17.76 10.84 14.45
C ARG A 244 -17.88 9.59 15.33
N GLN A 245 -17.40 8.44 14.87
CA GLN A 245 -17.41 7.21 15.66
C GLN A 245 -16.37 7.26 16.79
N ARG A 246 -15.22 7.93 16.59
CA ARG A 246 -14.24 8.21 17.66
C ARG A 246 -14.85 9.11 18.75
N GLU A 247 -15.55 10.19 18.37
CA GLU A 247 -16.27 11.06 19.31
C GLU A 247 -17.34 10.30 20.11
N TYR A 248 -18.06 9.39 19.46
CA TYR A 248 -19.03 8.52 20.13
C TYR A 248 -18.36 7.65 21.21
N ILE A 249 -17.19 7.09 20.93
CA ILE A 249 -16.42 6.30 21.91
C ILE A 249 -16.03 7.18 23.11
N LEU A 250 -15.51 8.39 22.87
CA LEU A 250 -15.16 9.32 23.96
C LEU A 250 -16.34 9.73 24.82
N THR A 251 -17.54 9.80 24.23
CA THR A 251 -18.74 10.23 24.96
C THR A 251 -19.38 9.10 25.76
N ASN A 252 -19.38 7.87 25.23
CA ASN A 252 -20.19 6.77 25.77
C ASN A 252 -19.36 5.62 26.38
N ASN A 253 -18.08 5.51 26.03
CA ASN A 253 -17.22 4.38 26.39
C ASN A 253 -15.81 4.83 26.79
N TYR A 254 -15.66 6.05 27.33
CA TYR A 254 -14.34 6.64 27.65
C TYR A 254 -13.49 5.72 28.53
N ASP A 255 -13.95 5.42 29.75
CA ASP A 255 -13.17 4.67 30.75
C ASP A 255 -12.78 3.27 30.24
N GLU A 256 -13.73 2.59 29.58
CA GLU A 256 -13.51 1.28 29.00
C GLU A 256 -12.45 1.32 27.89
N PHE A 257 -12.48 2.36 27.05
CA PHE A 257 -11.56 2.48 25.94
C PHE A 257 -10.17 2.94 26.42
N GLU A 258 -10.10 3.85 27.40
CA GLU A 258 -8.86 4.28 28.03
C GLU A 258 -8.11 3.13 28.72
N ASP A 259 -8.81 2.30 29.51
CA ASP A 259 -8.23 1.09 30.12
C ASP A 259 -7.68 0.14 29.06
N LYS A 260 -8.46 -0.10 28.00
CA LYS A 260 -8.04 -0.95 26.88
C LYS A 260 -6.75 -0.41 26.24
N VAL A 261 -6.66 0.89 25.96
CA VAL A 261 -5.46 1.53 25.37
C VAL A 261 -4.23 1.31 26.26
N HIS A 262 -4.34 1.54 27.56
CA HIS A 262 -3.23 1.35 28.51
C HIS A 262 -2.83 -0.13 28.64
N ARG A 263 -3.78 -1.06 28.63
CA ARG A 263 -3.48 -2.51 28.55
C ARG A 263 -2.68 -2.84 27.30
N SER A 264 -3.05 -2.27 26.15
CA SER A 264 -2.34 -2.51 24.89
C SER A 264 -0.92 -1.99 24.96
N TYR A 265 -0.72 -0.78 25.49
CA TYR A 265 0.60 -0.22 25.75
C TYR A 265 1.43 -1.14 26.66
N GLY A 266 0.87 -1.59 27.79
CA GLY A 266 1.55 -2.49 28.72
C GLY A 266 1.98 -3.81 28.07
N VAL A 267 1.09 -4.44 27.28
CA VAL A 267 1.44 -5.67 26.56
C VAL A 267 2.56 -5.40 25.56
N LEU A 268 2.47 -4.35 24.75
CA LEU A 268 3.51 -3.99 23.77
C LEU A 268 4.87 -3.71 24.43
N LYS A 269 4.87 -3.08 25.63
CA LYS A 269 6.08 -2.70 26.36
C LYS A 269 6.75 -3.84 27.11
N TYR A 270 6.02 -4.90 27.48
CA TYR A 270 6.55 -5.96 28.36
C TYR A 270 6.48 -7.38 27.78
N ALA A 271 5.61 -7.65 26.80
CA ALA A 271 5.48 -8.98 26.20
C ALA A 271 6.83 -9.47 25.66
N LYS A 272 7.13 -10.75 25.85
CA LYS A 272 8.38 -11.40 25.36
C LYS A 272 8.20 -12.11 24.02
N GLN A 273 6.96 -12.29 23.58
CA GLN A 273 6.60 -12.92 22.33
C GLN A 273 5.27 -12.33 21.86
N LEU A 274 5.18 -11.93 20.59
CA LEU A 274 3.96 -11.39 19.98
C LEU A 274 3.82 -11.89 18.55
N SER A 275 2.67 -12.48 18.23
CA SER A 275 2.32 -12.82 16.84
C SER A 275 2.14 -11.54 16.02
N SER A 276 2.19 -11.65 14.68
CA SER A 276 1.90 -10.50 13.80
C SER A 276 0.49 -9.96 14.02
N ALA A 277 -0.49 -10.84 14.21
CA ALA A 277 -1.89 -10.45 14.38
C ALA A 277 -2.10 -9.68 15.69
N ASP A 278 -1.56 -10.19 16.80
CA ASP A 278 -1.68 -9.54 18.11
C ASP A 278 -0.96 -8.20 18.11
N ALA A 279 0.28 -8.16 17.61
CA ALA A 279 1.06 -6.92 17.56
C ALA A 279 0.34 -5.83 16.76
N MET A 280 -0.19 -6.17 15.59
CA MET A 280 -0.93 -5.21 14.76
C MET A 280 -2.24 -4.74 15.39
N ALA A 281 -2.97 -5.64 16.07
CA ALA A 281 -4.19 -5.26 16.78
C ALA A 281 -3.89 -4.30 17.95
N LEU A 282 -2.88 -4.61 18.75
CA LEU A 282 -2.45 -3.78 19.88
C LEU A 282 -1.88 -2.44 19.42
N LEU A 283 -1.08 -2.42 18.35
CA LEU A 283 -0.53 -1.17 17.77
C LEU A 283 -1.62 -0.29 17.18
N ALA A 284 -2.61 -0.87 16.48
CA ALA A 284 -3.77 -0.12 16.02
C ALA A 284 -4.51 0.51 17.19
N GLN A 285 -4.75 -0.25 18.26
CA GLN A 285 -5.44 0.27 19.42
C GLN A 285 -4.66 1.38 20.13
N LEU A 286 -3.33 1.20 20.27
CA LEU A 286 -2.44 2.23 20.81
C LEU A 286 -2.44 3.49 19.96
N LYS A 287 -2.35 3.36 18.63
CA LYS A 287 -2.45 4.50 17.71
C LYS A 287 -3.77 5.25 17.87
N LEU A 288 -4.89 4.53 17.94
CA LEU A 288 -6.20 5.16 18.15
C LEU A 288 -6.23 5.92 19.49
N GLY A 289 -5.64 5.36 20.54
CA GLY A 289 -5.48 6.04 21.83
C GLY A 289 -4.66 7.33 21.75
N ILE A 290 -3.55 7.32 21.01
CA ILE A 290 -2.72 8.51 20.75
C ILE A 290 -3.52 9.55 19.98
N ASP A 291 -4.17 9.16 18.87
CA ASP A 291 -4.98 10.07 18.04
C ASP A 291 -6.13 10.73 18.84
N MET A 292 -6.64 10.04 19.86
CA MET A 292 -7.74 10.50 20.72
C MET A 292 -7.27 11.18 22.01
N ASN A 293 -5.95 11.40 22.17
CA ASN A 293 -5.33 11.99 23.36
C ASN A 293 -5.62 11.24 24.68
N LEU A 294 -5.73 9.91 24.61
CA LEU A 294 -5.92 9.04 25.78
C LEU A 294 -4.61 8.53 26.36
N ILE A 295 -3.53 8.59 25.58
CA ILE A 295 -2.18 8.24 26.00
C ILE A 295 -1.18 9.11 25.24
N HIS A 296 -0.17 9.61 25.94
CA HIS A 296 0.90 10.39 25.37
C HIS A 296 2.18 9.57 25.38
N LEU A 297 2.74 9.35 24.19
CA LEU A 297 4.09 8.83 24.02
C LEU A 297 5.00 10.00 23.68
N GLY A 298 6.32 9.86 23.91
CA GLY A 298 7.30 10.89 23.53
C GLY A 298 7.09 11.46 22.11
N GLU A 299 7.53 12.71 21.89
CA GLU A 299 7.14 13.51 20.73
C GLU A 299 7.29 12.79 19.38
N ASN A 300 6.22 12.87 18.56
CA ASN A 300 6.19 12.52 17.12
C ASN A 300 6.58 11.08 16.75
N TYR A 301 6.12 10.07 17.51
CA TYR A 301 6.34 8.66 17.15
C TYR A 301 5.32 8.13 16.11
N ASN A 302 5.80 7.63 14.98
CA ASN A 302 4.97 7.07 13.91
C ASN A 302 4.67 5.58 14.16
N ILE A 303 3.46 5.28 14.65
CA ILE A 303 3.03 3.88 14.87
C ILE A 303 2.93 3.08 13.56
N HIS A 304 2.62 3.71 12.42
CA HIS A 304 2.54 3.00 11.14
C HIS A 304 3.89 2.54 10.65
N GLU A 305 4.93 3.34 10.88
CA GLU A 305 6.30 2.92 10.61
C GLU A 305 6.62 1.64 11.38
N LEU A 306 6.28 1.60 12.68
CA LEU A 306 6.46 0.40 13.49
C LEU A 306 5.63 -0.77 12.97
N MET A 307 4.35 -0.56 12.63
CA MET A 307 3.47 -1.58 12.04
C MET A 307 4.05 -2.18 10.74
N MET A 308 4.70 -1.35 9.92
CA MET A 308 5.40 -1.78 8.72
C MET A 308 6.67 -2.57 9.05
N GLU A 309 7.50 -2.08 9.97
CA GLU A 309 8.78 -2.69 10.34
C GLU A 309 8.61 -4.08 10.99
N ILE A 310 7.50 -4.32 11.70
CA ILE A 310 7.25 -5.60 12.38
C ILE A 310 6.66 -6.71 11.50
N GLN A 311 6.42 -6.42 10.22
CA GLN A 311 5.92 -7.42 9.28
C GLN A 311 6.95 -8.56 9.09
N PRO A 312 6.52 -9.81 8.85
CA PRO A 312 7.41 -10.96 8.80
C PRO A 312 8.61 -10.84 7.85
N GLY A 313 8.41 -10.36 6.63
CA GLY A 313 9.47 -10.15 5.64
C GLY A 313 10.43 -9.05 6.08
N ASN A 314 9.89 -7.89 6.47
CA ASN A 314 10.68 -6.75 6.94
C ASN A 314 11.56 -7.10 8.15
N LEU A 315 11.04 -7.81 9.15
CA LEU A 315 11.82 -8.25 10.30
C LEU A 315 12.96 -9.20 9.90
N GLN A 316 12.71 -10.12 8.98
CA GLN A 316 13.74 -11.07 8.55
C GLN A 316 14.82 -10.39 7.72
N CYS A 317 14.46 -9.44 6.86
CA CYS A 317 15.43 -8.59 6.17
C CYS A 317 16.31 -7.80 7.15
N GLN A 318 15.74 -7.27 8.24
CA GLN A 318 16.53 -6.58 9.28
C GLN A 318 17.47 -7.52 10.05
N LEU A 319 17.10 -8.79 10.20
CA LEU A 319 17.92 -9.81 10.84
C LEU A 319 18.94 -10.46 9.90
N ASP A 320 18.84 -10.18 8.60
CA ASP A 320 19.57 -10.84 7.51
C ASP A 320 19.47 -12.38 7.55
N LYS A 321 18.35 -12.90 8.09
CA LYS A 321 18.16 -14.34 8.35
C LYS A 321 16.69 -14.75 8.30
N ASN A 322 16.44 -15.89 7.64
CA ASN A 322 15.16 -16.58 7.72
C ASN A 322 15.05 -17.30 9.07
N VAL A 323 13.98 -17.00 9.82
CA VAL A 323 13.75 -17.56 11.16
C VAL A 323 12.32 -18.09 11.29
N GLY A 324 12.14 -19.15 12.07
CA GLY A 324 10.83 -19.75 12.32
C GLY A 324 9.87 -18.81 13.06
N SER A 325 8.57 -19.13 13.03
CA SER A 325 7.49 -18.30 13.61
C SER A 325 7.74 -17.89 15.06
N VAL A 326 8.07 -18.84 15.94
CA VAL A 326 8.33 -18.59 17.36
C VAL A 326 9.47 -17.60 17.56
N GLN A 327 10.53 -17.73 16.77
CA GLN A 327 11.69 -16.85 16.86
C GLN A 327 11.36 -15.46 16.32
N ARG A 328 10.60 -15.36 15.21
CA ARG A 328 10.07 -14.09 14.70
C ARG A 328 9.21 -13.38 15.73
N ASP A 329 8.36 -14.11 16.45
CA ASP A 329 7.47 -13.51 17.45
C ASP A 329 8.23 -12.96 18.65
N LYS A 330 9.32 -13.62 19.06
CA LYS A 330 10.23 -13.10 20.09
C LYS A 330 10.97 -11.86 19.62
N TYR A 331 11.50 -11.88 18.39
CA TYR A 331 12.17 -10.72 17.79
C TYR A 331 11.21 -9.55 17.62
N ARG A 332 9.98 -9.78 17.17
CA ARG A 332 8.93 -8.76 17.04
C ARG A 332 8.67 -8.08 18.38
N ALA A 333 8.43 -8.88 19.42
CA ALA A 333 8.21 -8.34 20.75
C ALA A 333 9.43 -7.53 21.23
N ASP A 334 10.65 -8.04 21.04
CA ASP A 334 11.87 -7.29 21.38
C ASP A 334 12.04 -5.98 20.61
N TYR A 335 11.74 -6.00 19.32
CA TYR A 335 11.79 -4.83 18.45
C TYR A 335 10.82 -3.74 18.92
N ILE A 336 9.56 -4.12 19.16
CA ILE A 336 8.51 -3.23 19.67
C ILE A 336 8.94 -2.61 21.01
N ARG A 337 9.40 -3.42 21.97
CA ARG A 337 9.83 -2.91 23.29
C ARG A 337 10.95 -1.87 23.20
N LYS A 338 11.90 -2.07 22.29
CA LYS A 338 13.04 -1.16 22.07
C LYS A 338 12.64 0.12 21.35
N LYS A 339 11.69 0.04 20.44
CA LYS A 339 11.27 1.16 19.58
C LYS A 339 10.15 1.99 20.16
N LEU A 340 9.26 1.39 20.95
CA LEU A 340 8.12 2.07 21.53
C LEU A 340 8.59 3.03 22.65
N PRO A 341 8.32 4.34 22.56
CA PRO A 341 8.70 5.30 23.58
C PRO A 341 8.08 5.00 24.96
N GLU A 342 8.64 5.60 26.00
CA GLU A 342 7.95 5.64 27.30
C GLU A 342 6.71 6.55 27.22
N GLN A 343 5.70 6.21 28.01
CA GLN A 343 4.58 7.08 28.30
C GLN A 343 5.08 8.28 29.11
N VAL A 344 4.67 9.49 28.71
CA VAL A 344 5.05 10.76 29.35
C VAL A 344 3.93 11.27 30.23
#